data_AF-A0A1X7IA42-F1
#
_entry.id   AF-A0A1X7IA42-F1
#
_cell.length_a   1.000
_cell.length_b   1.000
_cell.length_c   1.000
_cell.angle_alpha   90.00
_cell.angle_beta   90.00
_cell.angle_gamma   90.00
#
_symmetry.space_group_name_H-M   'P 1'
#
loop_
_entity.id
_entity.type
_entity.pdbx_description
1 polymer ?
#
loop_
_entity_poly.entity_id
_entity_poly.type
_entity_poly.pdbx_seq_one_letter_code
_entity_poly.pdbx_strand_id
1 'polypeptide(L)'
;MAGLYYRGMRLTEFHQLIEDEFGRAKGRHLVHSHVLASQGVTVGELVDAGADLREVWLEICRDFDVPEGRRLGLDTPERWR
;
A
#
# COMPACT_ATOMS: atom_id res chain seq x y z
N MET A 1 -18.14 -19.38 5.28
CA MET A 1 -18.52 -18.19 6.09
C MET A 1 -17.45 -17.94 7.14
N ALA A 2 -16.27 -17.48 6.72
CA ALA A 2 -15.11 -17.28 7.59
C ALA A 2 -15.25 -15.97 8.37
N GLY A 3 -15.97 -16.03 9.50
CA GLY A 3 -16.20 -14.93 10.43
C GLY A 3 -15.01 -14.61 11.32
N LEU A 4 -13.80 -14.49 10.76
CA LEU A 4 -12.60 -13.98 11.42
C LEU A 4 -11.77 -13.21 10.38
N TYR A 5 -12.28 -12.05 9.99
CA TYR A 5 -11.59 -10.98 9.30
C TYR A 5 -10.24 -10.76 9.97
N TYR A 6 -9.15 -11.22 9.35
CA TYR A 6 -7.85 -10.58 9.58
C TYR A 6 -8.12 -9.10 9.39
N ARG A 7 -7.84 -8.28 10.41
CA ARG A 7 -8.12 -6.83 10.38
C ARG A 7 -7.60 -6.30 9.04
N GLY A 8 -8.50 -5.96 8.12
CA GLY A 8 -8.11 -5.46 6.81
C GLY A 8 -7.21 -4.25 7.01
N MET A 9 -6.20 -4.12 6.15
CA MET A 9 -5.30 -2.97 6.18
C MET A 9 -6.14 -1.68 6.15
N ARG A 10 -5.92 -0.78 7.11
CA ARG A 10 -6.59 0.53 7.12
C ARG A 10 -6.00 1.40 6.02
N LEU A 11 -6.80 2.31 5.46
CA LEU A 11 -6.32 3.29 4.47
C LEU A 11 -5.10 4.10 4.97
N THR A 12 -5.09 4.46 6.24
CA THR A 12 -3.93 5.13 6.86
C THR A 12 -2.68 4.25 6.92
N GLU A 13 -2.84 2.93 7.15
CA GLU A 13 -1.72 1.99 7.15
C GLU A 13 -1.17 1.80 5.73
N PHE A 14 -2.04 1.68 4.74
CA PHE A 14 -1.68 1.62 3.33
C PHE A 14 -0.85 2.84 2.90
N HIS A 15 -1.34 4.06 3.20
CA HIS A 15 -0.59 5.27 2.89
C HIS A 15 0.73 5.34 3.65
N GLN A 16 0.80 4.87 4.91
CA GLN A 16 2.06 4.84 5.65
C GLN A 16 3.09 3.95 4.97
N LEU A 17 2.71 2.74 4.51
CA LEU A 17 3.63 1.85 3.79
C LEU A 17 4.19 2.48 2.52
N ILE A 18 3.33 3.19 1.78
CA ILE A 18 3.74 3.93 0.57
C ILE A 18 4.68 5.08 0.93
N GLU A 19 4.38 5.84 2.00
CA GLU A 19 5.25 6.93 2.46
C GLU A 19 6.59 6.41 2.99
N ASP A 20 6.61 5.28 3.69
CA ASP A 20 7.82 4.65 4.22
C ASP A 20 8.75 4.18 3.10
N GLU A 21 8.20 3.57 2.04
CA GLU A 21 9.00 3.01 0.94
C GLU A 21 9.42 4.07 -0.09
N PHE A 22 8.53 5.01 -0.42
CA PHE A 22 8.74 5.95 -1.53
C PHE A 22 8.92 7.41 -1.08
N GLY A 23 8.67 7.72 0.18
CA GLY A 23 8.62 9.08 0.69
C GLY A 23 7.30 9.80 0.38
N ARG A 24 6.93 10.76 1.23
CA ARG A 24 5.63 11.47 1.17
C ARG A 24 5.27 12.09 -0.18
N ALA A 25 6.24 12.71 -0.87
CA ALA A 25 5.97 13.40 -2.14
C ALA A 25 5.75 12.42 -3.29
N LYS A 26 6.69 11.48 -3.50
CA LYS A 26 6.60 10.46 -4.55
C LYS A 26 5.46 9.48 -4.27
N GLY A 27 5.23 9.12 -3.01
CA GLY A 27 4.15 8.23 -2.59
C GLY A 27 2.76 8.78 -2.94
N ARG A 28 2.51 10.08 -2.67
CA ARG A 28 1.26 10.72 -3.10
C ARG A 28 1.09 10.74 -4.61
N HIS A 29 2.16 11.02 -5.35
CA HIS A 29 2.11 10.99 -6.81
C HIS A 29 1.78 9.57 -7.32
N LEU A 30 2.46 8.55 -6.79
CA LEU A 30 2.26 7.13 -7.15
C LEU A 30 0.79 6.72 -7.01
N VAL A 31 0.13 7.06 -5.89
CA VAL A 31 -1.28 6.72 -5.69
C VAL A 31 -2.17 7.29 -6.79
N HIS A 32 -1.87 8.49 -7.28
CA HIS A 32 -2.72 9.15 -8.28
C HIS A 32 -2.38 8.81 -9.73
N SER A 33 -1.14 8.42 -10.03
CA SER A 33 -0.66 8.32 -11.42
C SER A 33 -0.14 6.95 -11.83
N HIS A 34 0.22 6.07 -10.88
CA HIS A 34 0.77 4.77 -11.22
C HIS A 34 -0.32 3.81 -11.62
N VAL A 35 -0.28 3.36 -12.87
CA VAL A 35 -1.10 2.26 -13.40
C VAL A 35 -0.42 0.94 -13.03
N LEU A 36 -1.12 0.08 -12.30
CA LEU A 36 -0.60 -1.23 -11.93
C LEU A 36 -0.54 -2.14 -13.16
N ALA A 37 0.61 -2.75 -13.41
CA ALA A 37 0.84 -3.54 -14.62
C ALA A 37 -0.13 -4.72 -14.74
N SER A 38 -0.50 -5.33 -13.61
CA SER A 38 -1.41 -6.49 -13.56
C SER A 38 -2.90 -6.13 -13.69
N GLN A 39 -3.28 -4.87 -13.45
CA GLN A 39 -4.69 -4.44 -13.38
C GLN A 39 -5.08 -3.49 -14.51
N GLY A 40 -4.12 -2.77 -15.11
CA GLY A 40 -4.38 -1.79 -16.17
C GLY A 40 -5.11 -0.52 -15.71
N VAL A 41 -5.28 -0.34 -14.39
CA VAL A 41 -5.88 0.84 -13.76
C VAL A 41 -4.93 1.43 -12.72
N THR A 42 -5.17 2.67 -12.33
CA THR A 42 -4.36 3.36 -11.32
C THR A 42 -4.57 2.79 -9.92
N VAL A 43 -3.57 2.99 -9.05
CA VAL A 43 -3.68 2.67 -7.62
C VAL A 43 -4.88 3.36 -6.99
N GLY A 44 -5.10 4.65 -7.28
CA GLY A 44 -6.21 5.44 -6.76
C GLY A 44 -7.57 4.88 -7.17
N GLU A 45 -7.74 4.47 -8.42
CA GLU A 45 -9.00 3.87 -8.89
C GLU A 45 -9.35 2.58 -8.14
N LEU A 46 -8.36 1.73 -7.82
CA LEU A 46 -8.60 0.52 -7.01
C LEU A 46 -8.98 0.86 -5.57
N VAL A 47 -8.32 1.86 -4.97
CA VAL A 47 -8.63 2.34 -3.63
C VAL A 47 -10.06 2.89 -3.57
N ASP A 48 -10.43 3.73 -4.53
CA ASP A 48 -11.77 4.33 -4.63
C ASP A 48 -12.86 3.27 -4.91
N ALA A 49 -12.51 2.21 -5.65
CA ALA A 49 -13.39 1.06 -5.87
C ALA A 49 -13.53 0.13 -4.65
N GLY A 50 -12.80 0.40 -3.56
CA GLY A 50 -12.86 -0.40 -2.33
C GLY A 50 -12.15 -1.76 -2.44
N ALA A 51 -11.13 -1.86 -3.29
CA ALA A 51 -10.30 -3.06 -3.39
C ALA A 51 -9.59 -3.37 -2.06
N ASP A 52 -9.16 -4.63 -1.88
CA ASP A 52 -8.35 -5.01 -0.73
C ASP A 52 -6.98 -4.29 -0.78
N LEU A 53 -6.78 -3.35 0.13
CA LEU A 53 -5.57 -2.52 0.21
C LEU A 53 -4.30 -3.33 0.41
N ARG A 54 -4.38 -4.51 1.06
CA ARG A 54 -3.23 -5.41 1.20
C ARG A 54 -2.82 -5.96 -0.15
N GLU A 55 -3.78 -6.36 -0.98
CA GLU A 55 -3.49 -6.85 -2.33
C GLU A 55 -2.98 -5.72 -3.22
N VAL A 56 -3.58 -4.52 -3.15
CA VAL A 56 -3.08 -3.33 -3.87
C VAL A 56 -1.63 -3.03 -3.47
N TRP A 57 -1.29 -3.09 -2.18
CA TRP A 57 0.08 -2.91 -1.72
C TRP A 57 1.03 -3.97 -2.27
N LEU A 58 0.62 -5.25 -2.31
CA LEU A 58 1.43 -6.32 -2.87
C LEU A 58 1.65 -6.16 -4.38
N GLU A 59 0.66 -5.66 -5.14
CA GLU A 59 0.84 -5.32 -6.56
C GLU A 59 1.86 -4.19 -6.73
N ILE A 60 1.76 -3.12 -5.94
CA ILE A 60 2.77 -2.04 -5.93
C ILE A 60 4.16 -2.62 -5.62
N CYS A 61 4.27 -3.51 -4.62
CA CYS A 61 5.53 -4.15 -4.28
C CYS A 61 6.13 -4.95 -5.44
N ARG A 62 5.29 -5.57 -6.28
CA ARG A 62 5.76 -6.32 -7.46
C ARG A 62 6.22 -5.38 -8.56
N ASP A 63 5.43 -4.34 -8.86
CA ASP A 63 5.77 -3.37 -9.92
C ASP A 63 7.09 -2.61 -9.64
N PHE A 64 7.42 -2.40 -8.36
CA PHE A 64 8.60 -1.66 -7.92
C PHE A 64 9.69 -2.53 -7.29
N ASP A 65 9.57 -3.86 -7.39
CA ASP A 65 10.53 -4.83 -6.82
C ASP A 65 10.85 -4.58 -5.34
N VAL A 66 9.85 -4.20 -4.54
CA VAL A 66 10.01 -3.95 -3.10
C VAL A 66 10.33 -5.28 -2.39
N PRO A 67 11.50 -5.42 -1.73
CA PRO A 67 11.89 -6.62 -0.98
C PRO A 67 10.94 -6.93 0.16
N GLU A 68 10.72 -8.23 0.44
CA GLU A 68 9.79 -8.70 1.47
C GLU A 68 10.01 -8.08 2.85
N GLY A 69 11.27 -7.91 3.26
CA GLY A 69 11.62 -7.32 4.55
C GLY A 69 11.19 -5.86 4.73
N ARG A 70 10.79 -5.15 3.67
CA ARG A 70 10.30 -3.76 3.72
C ARG A 70 8.79 -3.64 3.56
N ARG A 71 8.09 -4.72 3.17
CA ARG A 71 6.65 -4.69 2.89
C ARG A 71 5.76 -4.52 4.12
N LEU A 72 6.33 -4.66 5.31
CA LEU A 72 5.63 -4.45 6.58
C LEU A 72 5.79 -3.02 7.13
N GLY A 73 6.55 -2.16 6.44
CA GLY A 73 6.84 -0.80 6.89
C GLY A 73 8.02 -0.75 7.85
N LEU A 74 8.39 0.47 8.26
CA LEU A 74 9.52 0.68 9.16
C LEU A 74 9.09 0.44 10.62
N ASP A 75 9.88 -0.35 11.35
CA ASP A 75 9.72 -0.50 12.80
C ASP A 75 10.37 0.70 13.51
N THR A 76 9.63 1.80 13.61
CA THR A 76 10.14 3.08 14.14
C THR A 76 9.62 3.31 15.57
N PRO A 77 10.48 3.17 16.60
CA PRO A 77 10.07 3.40 18.00
C PRO A 77 9.73 4.87 18.30
N GLU A 78 10.08 5.81 17.42
CA GLU A 78 9.79 7.24 17.56
C GLU A 78 8.31 7.63 17.38
N ARG A 79 7.47 6.72 16.90
CA ARG A 79 6.04 6.97 16.67
C ARG A 79 5.16 6.93 17.93
N TRP A 80 5.69 6.42 19.04
CA TRP A 80 4.97 6.25 20.33
C TRP A 80 5.36 7.28 21.41
N ARG A 81 6.23 8.23 21.05
CA ARG A 81 6.73 9.27 21.96
C ARG A 81 6.01 10.59 21.69
#